data_AF-A0A2N7V6B9-F1
#
_entry.id   AF-A0A2N7V6B9-F1
#
_cell.length_a   1.000
_cell.length_b   1.000
_cell.length_c   1.000
_cell.angle_alpha   90.00
_cell.angle_beta   90.00
_cell.angle_gamma   90.00
#
_symmetry.space_group_name_H-M   'P 1'
#
loop_
_entity.id
_entity.type
_entity.pdbx_description
1 polymer ?
#
loop_
_entity_poly.entity_id
_entity_poly.type
_entity_poly.pdbx_seq_one_letter_code
_entity_poly.pdbx_strand_id
1 'polypeptide(L)'
;MTTYTNNGTGTFNSASSTIRKHVLDDYLAAKIANLVGIRRSEVNDATVIKVPADYANSEGVIAGMELVKGLRVDLQRAQTHDGNSYATWQVQWGTGSGGRTGGAYAGVLMRVATDFTFAEFRNAMSASFGYTPGAYCRLDP
;
A
#
# COMPACT_ATOMS: atom_id res chain seq x y z
N MET A 1 9.56 4.65 13.91
CA MET A 1 8.58 4.89 12.83
C MET A 1 7.27 5.30 13.49
N THR A 2 6.73 6.48 13.18
CA THR A 2 5.52 7.02 13.82
C THR A 2 4.28 6.43 13.15
N THR A 3 3.34 5.89 13.94
CA THR A 3 2.05 5.40 13.42
C THR A 3 1.05 6.54 13.36
N TYR A 4 0.39 6.71 12.22
CA TYR A 4 -0.77 7.60 12.11
C TYR A 4 -2.04 6.77 12.09
N THR A 5 -3.00 7.17 12.92
CA THR A 5 -4.38 6.73 12.77
C THR A 5 -4.94 7.35 11.49
N ASN A 6 -5.47 6.49 10.66
CA ASN A 6 -6.15 6.84 9.42
C ASN A 6 -7.30 7.84 9.65
N ASN A 7 -7.47 8.81 8.75
CA ASN A 7 -8.65 9.68 8.69
C ASN A 7 -9.90 8.94 8.16
N GLY A 8 -10.23 7.77 8.72
CA GLY A 8 -11.53 7.11 8.50
C GLY A 8 -11.62 6.03 7.43
N THR A 9 -10.52 5.54 6.82
CA THR A 9 -10.57 4.43 5.84
C THR A 9 -10.42 3.03 6.49
N GLY A 10 -11.35 2.70 7.39
CA GLY A 10 -11.63 1.31 7.84
C GLY A 10 -10.73 0.72 8.93
N THR A 11 -11.22 -0.36 9.53
CA THR A 11 -10.51 -1.16 10.55
C THR A 11 -9.52 -2.10 9.89
N PHE A 12 -8.26 -2.08 10.35
CA PHE A 12 -7.27 -3.06 9.94
C PHE A 12 -7.54 -4.42 10.56
N ASN A 13 -7.25 -5.46 9.80
CA ASN A 13 -7.31 -6.86 10.23
C ASN A 13 -5.92 -7.48 10.10
N SER A 14 -5.68 -8.55 10.86
CA SER A 14 -4.44 -9.31 10.73
C SER A 14 -4.41 -10.09 9.41
N ALA A 15 -3.32 -9.97 8.65
CA ALA A 15 -3.02 -10.86 7.54
C ALA A 15 -2.30 -12.12 8.01
N SER A 16 -2.54 -13.26 7.34
CA SER A 16 -1.73 -14.46 7.49
C SER A 16 -0.30 -14.25 6.97
N SER A 17 0.65 -15.06 7.41
CA SER A 17 2.04 -15.02 6.92
C SER A 17 2.12 -15.19 5.40
N THR A 18 1.29 -16.05 4.82
CA THR A 18 1.20 -16.25 3.37
C THR A 18 0.79 -14.99 2.62
N ILE A 19 -0.25 -14.27 3.10
CA ILE A 19 -0.69 -13.01 2.48
C ILE A 19 0.40 -11.94 2.60
N ARG A 20 1.01 -11.80 3.80
CA ARG A 20 2.10 -10.84 4.03
C ARG A 20 3.26 -11.08 3.06
N LYS A 21 3.72 -12.33 2.98
CA LYS A 21 4.83 -12.73 2.08
C LYS A 21 4.49 -12.45 0.63
N HIS A 22 3.31 -12.85 0.16
CA HIS A 22 2.88 -12.62 -1.21
C HIS A 22 2.79 -11.14 -1.57
N VAL A 23 2.27 -10.31 -0.66
CA VAL A 23 2.21 -8.87 -0.89
C VAL A 23 3.61 -8.26 -0.96
N LEU A 24 4.47 -8.56 0.01
CA LEU A 24 5.80 -7.95 0.12
C LEU A 24 6.78 -8.42 -0.96
N ASP A 25 6.76 -9.70 -1.32
CA ASP A 25 7.72 -10.30 -2.24
C ASP A 25 7.32 -10.08 -3.71
N ASP A 26 6.01 -10.12 -4.01
CA ASP A 26 5.53 -10.21 -5.39
C ASP A 26 4.58 -9.08 -5.77
N TYR A 27 3.54 -8.84 -4.96
CA TYR A 27 2.46 -7.92 -5.33
C TYR A 27 2.93 -6.47 -5.40
N LEU A 28 3.73 -6.02 -4.42
CA LEU A 28 4.25 -4.67 -4.42
C LEU A 28 5.14 -4.41 -5.64
N ALA A 29 6.00 -5.36 -6.01
CA ALA A 29 6.84 -5.22 -7.21
C ALA A 29 5.98 -5.08 -8.47
N ALA A 30 4.92 -5.87 -8.61
CA ALA A 30 3.99 -5.74 -9.74
C ALA A 30 3.26 -4.38 -9.75
N LYS A 31 2.82 -3.90 -8.58
CA LYS A 31 2.15 -2.59 -8.47
C LYS A 31 3.09 -1.43 -8.80
N ILE A 32 4.34 -1.49 -8.32
CA ILE A 32 5.35 -0.46 -8.59
C ILE A 32 5.78 -0.48 -10.05
N ALA A 33 5.97 -1.66 -10.66
CA ALA A 33 6.25 -1.78 -12.09
C ALA A 33 5.20 -1.05 -12.94
N ASN A 34 3.91 -1.26 -12.65
CA ASN A 34 2.81 -0.58 -13.31
C ASN A 34 2.80 0.94 -13.05
N LEU A 35 3.13 1.37 -11.82
CA LEU A 35 3.17 2.78 -11.45
C LEU A 35 4.27 3.54 -12.22
N VAL A 36 5.47 2.98 -12.29
CA VAL A 36 6.65 3.66 -12.86
C VAL A 36 6.87 3.35 -14.34
N GLY A 37 6.09 2.44 -14.92
CA GLY A 37 6.12 2.12 -16.35
C GLY A 37 7.28 1.22 -16.79
N ILE A 38 7.70 0.28 -15.93
CA ILE A 38 8.77 -0.69 -16.23
C ILE A 38 8.25 -2.13 -16.10
N ARG A 39 9.05 -3.12 -16.51
CA ARG A 39 8.70 -4.54 -16.30
C ARG A 39 8.88 -4.91 -14.83
N ARG A 40 8.05 -5.83 -14.32
CA ARG A 40 8.17 -6.36 -12.94
C ARG A 40 9.57 -6.89 -12.63
N SER A 41 10.22 -7.55 -13.59
CA SER A 41 11.57 -8.09 -13.44
C SER A 41 12.66 -7.01 -13.31
N GLU A 42 12.35 -5.76 -13.64
CA GLU A 42 13.28 -4.63 -13.54
C GLU A 42 13.15 -3.89 -12.20
N VAL A 43 12.09 -4.16 -11.43
CA VAL A 43 11.93 -3.60 -10.08
C VAL A 43 12.98 -4.21 -9.16
N ASN A 44 13.75 -3.34 -8.53
CA ASN A 44 14.76 -3.69 -7.55
C ASN A 44 14.70 -2.72 -6.37
N ASP A 45 15.47 -2.97 -5.32
CA ASP A 45 15.44 -2.18 -4.09
C ASP A 45 15.75 -0.68 -4.31
N ALA A 46 16.52 -0.33 -5.34
CA ALA A 46 16.86 1.05 -5.69
C ALA A 46 15.87 1.71 -6.66
N THR A 47 14.83 1.00 -7.12
CA THR A 47 13.80 1.59 -7.99
C THR A 47 13.15 2.77 -7.29
N VAL A 48 13.21 3.94 -7.93
CA VAL A 48 12.66 5.19 -7.39
C VAL A 48 11.14 5.22 -7.61
N ILE A 49 10.43 5.54 -6.54
CA ILE A 49 8.99 5.69 -6.47
C ILE A 49 8.71 7.15 -6.10
N LYS A 50 7.90 7.82 -6.93
CA LYS A 50 7.41 9.17 -6.67
C LYS A 50 5.94 9.22 -7.01
N VAL A 51 5.09 9.50 -6.03
CA VAL A 51 3.66 9.76 -6.27
C VAL A 51 3.48 11.28 -6.43
N PRO A 52 2.93 11.78 -7.55
CA PRO A 52 2.65 13.20 -7.74
C PRO A 52 1.74 13.77 -6.66
N ALA A 53 1.77 15.08 -6.42
CA ALA A 53 0.91 15.72 -5.41
C ALA A 53 -0.60 15.69 -5.80
N ASP A 54 -0.88 15.63 -7.09
CA ASP A 54 -2.19 15.67 -7.74
C ASP A 54 -2.64 14.29 -8.26
N TYR A 55 -2.08 13.21 -7.71
CA TYR A 55 -2.40 11.86 -8.16
C TYR A 55 -3.89 11.52 -8.05
N ALA A 56 -4.39 10.75 -9.00
CA ALA A 56 -5.72 10.16 -8.96
C ALA A 56 -5.70 8.82 -8.21
N ASN A 57 -6.81 8.49 -7.54
CA ASN A 57 -6.98 7.18 -6.91
C ASN A 57 -6.79 6.07 -7.94
N SER A 58 -6.16 4.98 -7.54
CA SER A 58 -5.92 3.82 -8.40
C SER A 58 -6.21 2.55 -7.62
N GLU A 59 -7.23 1.81 -8.06
CA GLU A 59 -7.40 0.42 -7.64
C GLU A 59 -6.19 -0.40 -8.08
N GLY A 60 -5.80 -1.36 -7.24
CA GLY A 60 -4.61 -2.18 -7.46
C GLY A 60 -4.89 -3.65 -7.58
N VAL A 61 -6.06 -4.07 -8.08
CA VAL A 61 -6.29 -5.47 -8.43
C VAL A 61 -5.37 -5.85 -9.59
N ILE A 62 -4.61 -6.93 -9.44
CA ILE A 62 -3.74 -7.46 -10.49
C ILE A 62 -4.21 -8.89 -10.78
N ALA A 63 -4.73 -9.09 -11.99
CA ALA A 63 -5.27 -10.38 -12.42
C ALA A 63 -4.23 -11.50 -12.25
N GLY A 64 -4.64 -12.62 -11.65
CA GLY A 64 -3.78 -13.77 -11.39
C GLY A 64 -2.88 -13.65 -10.14
N MET A 65 -2.92 -12.53 -9.42
CA MET A 65 -2.17 -12.35 -8.16
C MET A 65 -3.05 -12.35 -6.90
N GLU A 66 -4.34 -12.64 -7.04
CA GLU A 66 -5.27 -12.72 -5.91
C GLU A 66 -5.13 -14.05 -5.16
N LEU A 67 -4.56 -14.03 -3.95
CA LEU A 67 -4.58 -15.20 -3.05
C LEU A 67 -5.90 -15.33 -2.28
N VAL A 68 -6.58 -14.21 -2.08
CA VAL A 68 -7.92 -14.14 -1.51
C VAL A 68 -8.76 -13.23 -2.39
N LYS A 69 -10.07 -13.46 -2.39
CA LYS A 69 -10.99 -12.73 -3.26
C LYS A 69 -10.87 -11.22 -3.04
N GLY A 70 -10.56 -10.48 -4.10
CA GLY A 70 -10.45 -9.02 -4.07
C GLY A 70 -9.20 -8.49 -3.38
N LEU A 71 -8.16 -9.32 -3.22
CA LEU A 71 -6.84 -8.86 -2.76
C LEU A 71 -6.30 -7.80 -3.71
N ARG A 72 -5.90 -6.65 -3.16
CA ARG A 72 -5.38 -5.53 -3.94
C ARG A 72 -4.48 -4.61 -3.13
N VAL A 73 -3.63 -3.86 -3.82
CA VAL A 73 -2.83 -2.77 -3.25
C VAL A 73 -3.25 -1.46 -3.89
N ASP A 74 -4.18 -0.77 -3.24
CA ASP A 74 -4.77 0.45 -3.76
C ASP A 74 -3.92 1.67 -3.40
N LEU A 75 -3.94 2.64 -4.30
CA LEU A 75 -3.55 4.01 -4.02
C LEU A 75 -4.85 4.80 -3.80
N GLN A 76 -5.20 4.99 -2.54
CA GLN A 76 -6.43 5.64 -2.07
C GLN A 76 -6.30 7.15 -2.09
N ARG A 77 -7.39 7.87 -1.77
CA ARG A 77 -7.39 9.35 -1.72
C ARG A 77 -6.30 9.88 -0.80
N ALA A 78 -5.64 10.95 -1.25
CA ALA A 78 -4.62 11.64 -0.48
C ALA A 78 -5.13 12.11 0.88
N GLN A 79 -4.28 11.95 1.90
CA GLN A 79 -4.55 12.42 3.24
C GLN A 79 -3.58 13.55 3.61
N THR A 80 -4.10 14.53 4.36
CA THR A 80 -3.27 15.59 4.93
C THR A 80 -3.12 15.35 6.43
N HIS A 81 -1.87 15.33 6.90
CA HIS A 81 -1.50 15.21 8.31
C HIS A 81 -0.43 16.26 8.60
N ASP A 82 -0.59 17.05 9.67
CA ASP A 82 0.40 18.08 10.08
C ASP A 82 0.80 19.05 8.94
N GLY A 83 -0.17 19.47 8.12
CA GLY A 83 0.06 20.36 6.96
C GLY A 83 0.70 19.68 5.75
N ASN A 84 0.92 18.37 5.82
CA ASN A 84 1.63 17.59 4.82
C ASN A 84 0.70 16.60 4.09
N SER A 85 0.77 16.55 2.76
CA SER A 85 0.00 15.59 1.95
C SER A 85 0.74 14.27 1.76
N TYR A 86 -0.02 13.17 1.82
CA TYR A 86 0.47 11.80 1.72
C TYR A 86 -0.34 10.98 0.72
N ALA A 87 0.37 10.21 -0.09
CA ALA A 87 -0.14 9.10 -0.87
C ALA A 87 -0.56 7.96 0.05
N THR A 88 -1.82 7.54 0.00
CA THR A 88 -2.36 6.49 0.88
C THR A 88 -2.34 5.14 0.17
N TRP A 89 -1.27 4.38 0.40
CA TRP A 89 -1.18 3.01 -0.06
C TRP A 89 -1.92 2.10 0.92
N GLN A 90 -2.75 1.18 0.43
CA GLN A 90 -3.51 0.28 1.29
C GLN A 90 -3.64 -1.10 0.67
N VAL A 91 -3.23 -2.11 1.44
CA VAL A 91 -3.44 -3.52 1.12
C VAL A 91 -4.84 -3.89 1.60
N GLN A 92 -5.71 -4.29 0.69
CA GLN A 92 -7.12 -4.57 0.97
C GLN A 92 -7.55 -5.94 0.44
N TRP A 93 -8.68 -6.43 0.93
CA TRP A 93 -9.36 -7.62 0.43
C TRP A 93 -10.88 -7.41 0.40
N GLY A 94 -11.58 -8.29 -0.32
CA GLY A 94 -13.03 -8.30 -0.39
C GLY A 94 -13.61 -7.58 -1.60
N THR A 95 -14.82 -7.96 -1.99
CA THR A 95 -15.55 -7.44 -3.15
C THR A 95 -16.65 -6.51 -2.68
N GLY A 96 -16.51 -5.20 -2.89
CA GLY A 96 -17.35 -4.15 -2.33
C GLY A 96 -18.80 -4.07 -2.83
N SER A 97 -19.53 -5.19 -2.95
CA SER A 97 -20.94 -5.20 -3.37
C SER A 97 -21.76 -6.29 -2.66
N GLY A 98 -22.94 -5.93 -2.13
CA GLY A 98 -24.00 -6.86 -1.70
C GLY A 98 -23.98 -7.38 -0.26
N GLY A 99 -22.96 -7.05 0.54
CA GLY A 99 -22.85 -7.48 1.94
C GLY A 99 -21.40 -7.37 2.41
N ARG A 100 -21.08 -6.27 3.11
CA ARG A 100 -19.73 -5.82 3.47
C ARG A 100 -18.87 -6.93 4.10
N THR A 101 -18.04 -7.58 3.30
CA THR A 101 -16.99 -8.51 3.72
C THR A 101 -15.69 -8.10 3.03
N GLY A 102 -15.06 -7.08 3.59
CA GLY A 102 -13.79 -6.55 3.11
C GLY A 102 -13.10 -5.77 4.21
N GLY A 103 -11.80 -5.58 4.06
CA GLY A 103 -11.00 -4.91 5.07
C GLY A 103 -9.61 -4.59 4.55
N ALA A 104 -8.82 -3.97 5.41
CA ALA A 104 -7.44 -3.65 5.13
C ALA A 104 -6.51 -4.51 5.98
N TYR A 105 -5.36 -4.88 5.42
CA TYR A 105 -4.32 -5.60 6.15
C TYR A 105 -3.15 -4.71 6.58
N ALA A 106 -2.76 -3.79 5.71
CA ALA A 106 -1.61 -2.89 5.90
C ALA A 106 -1.80 -1.62 5.06
N GLY A 107 -1.06 -0.57 5.39
CA GLY A 107 -1.04 0.67 4.64
C GLY A 107 0.19 1.52 4.93
N VAL A 108 0.52 2.37 3.96
CA VAL A 108 1.63 3.33 4.05
C VAL A 108 1.12 4.70 3.69
N LEU A 109 1.48 5.70 4.50
CA LEU A 109 1.33 7.12 4.18
C LEU A 109 2.67 7.62 3.64
N MET A 110 2.81 7.61 2.33
CA MET A 110 4.02 8.04 1.63
C MET A 110 3.93 9.53 1.31
N ARG A 111 4.93 10.32 1.68
CA ARG A 111 4.97 11.75 1.35
C ARG A 111 4.89 11.95 -0.17
N VAL A 112 3.93 12.75 -0.64
CA VAL A 112 3.80 13.03 -2.09
C VAL A 112 4.96 13.89 -2.60
N ALA A 113 5.15 13.90 -3.92
CA ALA A 113 6.17 14.66 -4.65
C ALA A 113 7.61 14.45 -4.12
N THR A 114 7.84 13.36 -3.39
CA THR A 114 9.11 13.01 -2.76
C THR A 114 9.56 11.67 -3.30
N ASP A 115 10.86 11.53 -3.52
CA ASP A 115 11.45 10.32 -4.07
C ASP A 115 11.75 9.36 -2.93
N PHE A 116 11.27 8.13 -3.04
CA PHE A 116 11.61 7.02 -2.15
C PHE A 116 12.06 5.82 -2.96
N THR A 117 12.86 4.97 -2.36
CA THR A 117 13.26 3.69 -2.94
C THR A 117 12.18 2.63 -2.70
N PHE A 118 12.15 1.60 -3.55
CA PHE A 118 11.30 0.45 -3.33
C PHE A 118 11.62 -0.27 -2.02
N ALA A 119 12.88 -0.29 -1.59
CA ALA A 119 13.27 -0.83 -0.29
C ALA A 119 12.58 -0.09 0.88
N GLU A 120 12.59 1.24 0.87
CA GLU A 120 11.94 2.04 1.91
C GLU A 120 10.42 1.81 1.94
N PHE A 121 9.79 1.77 0.77
CA PHE A 121 8.36 1.48 0.66
C PHE A 121 8.00 0.08 1.17
N ARG A 122 8.77 -0.94 0.76
CA ARG A 122 8.59 -2.33 1.19
C ARG A 122 8.82 -2.48 2.70
N ASN A 123 9.81 -1.78 3.26
CA ASN A 123 10.07 -1.76 4.70
C ASN A 123 8.93 -1.11 5.48
N ALA A 124 8.40 0.03 5.01
CA ALA A 124 7.24 0.68 5.62
C ALA A 124 5.99 -0.21 5.56
N MET A 125 5.75 -0.90 4.43
CA MET A 125 4.63 -1.83 4.31
C MET A 125 4.81 -3.06 5.21
N SER A 126 6.03 -3.58 5.33
CA SER A 126 6.37 -4.68 6.23
C SER A 126 6.13 -4.32 7.70
N ALA A 127 6.57 -3.12 8.11
CA ALA A 127 6.31 -2.57 9.43
C ALA A 127 4.80 -2.43 9.69
N SER A 128 4.03 -2.00 8.69
CA SER A 128 2.58 -1.86 8.78
C SER A 128 1.87 -3.19 9.09
N PHE A 129 2.30 -4.28 8.44
CA PHE A 129 1.82 -5.64 8.75
C PHE A 129 2.23 -6.13 10.15
N GLY A 130 3.26 -5.52 10.78
CA GLY A 130 3.76 -5.88 12.10
C GLY A 130 2.85 -5.44 13.25
N TYR A 131 2.00 -4.43 13.05
CA TYR A 131 1.02 -3.99 14.04
C TYR A 131 -0.15 -4.97 14.15
N THR A 132 -0.72 -5.12 15.36
CA THR A 132 -1.90 -5.96 15.61
C THR A 132 -2.99 -5.15 16.33
N PRO A 133 -4.09 -4.75 15.65
CA PRO A 133 -4.30 -4.87 14.20
C PRO A 133 -3.31 -3.99 13.40
N GLY A 134 -3.22 -4.20 12.07
CA GLY A 134 -2.36 -3.40 11.20
C GLY A 134 -2.57 -1.89 11.38
N ALA A 135 -1.59 -1.07 10.98
CA ALA A 135 -1.67 0.38 11.09
C ALA A 135 -0.98 1.04 9.91
N TYR A 136 -1.27 2.32 9.63
CA TYR A 136 -0.49 3.04 8.63
C TYR A 136 0.91 3.35 9.17
N CYS A 137 1.92 2.94 8.40
CA CYS A 137 3.29 3.39 8.59
C CYS A 137 3.55 4.63 7.75
N ARG A 138 4.16 5.64 8.36
CA ARG A 138 4.61 6.82 7.62
C ARG A 138 5.90 6.51 6.86
N LEU A 139 5.97 7.01 5.63
CA LEU A 139 7.16 7.06 4.81
C LEU A 139 7.37 8.52 4.39
N ASP A 140 8.21 9.21 5.14
CA ASP A 140 8.59 10.60 4.95
C ASP A 140 10.06 10.82 5.35
N PRO A 141 10.69 11.92 4.92
CA PRO A 141 12.08 12.26 5.28
C PRO A 141 12.29 12.55 6.78
#